data_AF-A0A1I6WH96-F1
#
_entry.id   AF-A0A1I6WH96-F1
#
_cell.length_a   1.000
_cell.length_b   1.000
_cell.length_c   1.000
_cell.angle_alpha   90.00
_cell.angle_beta   90.00
_cell.angle_gamma   90.00
#
_symmetry.space_group_name_H-M   'P 1'
#
loop_
_entity.id
_entity.type
_entity.pdbx_description
1 polymer ?
#
loop_
_entity_poly.entity_id
_entity_poly.type
_entity_poly.pdbx_seq_one_letter_code
_entity_poly.pdbx_strand_id
1 'polypeptide(L)' 'MAGFNSTKFLKAHFPDCATMRSLLTAYGFEPPAADTAEKWWRRGSVPGAWLPVLLGMLELEHGKPVSLLPYLDR' A
#
# COMPACT_ATOMS: atom_id res chain seq x y z
N MET A 1 -10.09 1.69 -19.58
CA MET A 1 -9.12 2.36 -18.70
C MET A 1 -8.59 1.27 -17.79
N ALA A 2 -7.29 0.96 -17.82
CA ALA A 2 -6.72 -0.11 -17.01
C ALA A 2 -6.91 0.22 -15.52
N GLY A 3 -7.58 -0.67 -14.79
CA GLY A 3 -7.78 -0.55 -13.34
C GLY A 3 -6.49 -0.86 -12.57
N PHE A 4 -6.41 -0.44 -11.31
CA PHE A 4 -5.31 -0.83 -10.42
C PHE A 4 -5.83 -1.73 -9.30
N ASN A 5 -5.31 -2.95 -9.23
CA ASN A 5 -5.67 -3.95 -8.24
C ASN A 5 -4.97 -3.69 -6.90
N SER A 6 -5.56 -2.79 -6.12
CA SER A 6 -5.05 -2.40 -4.79
C SER A 6 -4.97 -3.57 -3.83
N THR A 7 -5.94 -4.51 -3.86
CA THR A 7 -5.90 -5.70 -2.99
C THR A 7 -4.68 -6.56 -3.27
N LYS A 8 -4.37 -6.80 -4.54
CA LYS A 8 -3.21 -7.59 -4.95
C LYS A 8 -1.91 -6.90 -4.54
N PHE A 9 -1.82 -5.58 -4.74
CA PHE A 9 -0.69 -4.78 -4.29
C PHE A 9 -0.48 -4.88 -2.77
N LEU A 10 -1.54 -4.63 -1.99
CA LEU A 10 -1.47 -4.64 -0.54
C LEU A 10 -1.03 -6.00 0.01
N LYS A 11 -1.65 -7.09 -0.45
CA LYS A 11 -1.32 -8.44 0.01
C LYS A 11 0.07 -8.92 -0.42
N ALA A 12 0.61 -8.39 -1.52
CA ALA A 12 1.94 -8.75 -2.00
C ALA A 12 3.06 -8.11 -1.17
N HIS A 13 2.82 -6.91 -0.62
CA HIS A 13 3.85 -6.11 0.04
C HIS A 13 3.65 -5.98 1.55
N PHE A 14 2.44 -6.20 2.05
CA PHE A 14 2.10 -6.04 3.46
C PHE A 14 1.34 -7.29 3.96
N PRO A 15 1.87 -8.01 4.95
CA PRO A 15 1.21 -9.19 5.52
C PRO A 15 -0.20 -8.88 6.03
N ASP A 16 -0.34 -7.74 6.69
CA ASP A 16 -1.60 -7.24 7.22
C ASP A 16 -1.59 -5.72 7.38
N CYS A 17 -2.76 -5.19 7.76
CA CYS A 17 -2.96 -3.77 8.01
C CYS A 17 -2.10 -3.25 9.17
N ALA A 18 -1.85 -4.05 10.21
CA ALA A 18 -1.08 -3.62 11.36
C ALA A 18 0.39 -3.39 11.00
N THR A 19 0.98 -4.31 10.24
CA THR A 19 2.34 -4.25 9.73
C THR A 19 2.55 -3.03 8.85
N MET A 20 1.63 -2.76 7.92
CA MET A 20 1.68 -1.56 7.07
C MET A 20 1.66 -0.26 7.90
N ARG A 21 0.80 -0.18 8.92
CA ARG A 21 0.74 1.00 9.80
C ARG A 21 2.01 1.17 10.63
N SER A 22 2.55 0.09 11.17
CA SER A 22 3.82 0.11 11.93
C SER A 22 4.98 0.60 11.07
N LEU A 23 5.04 0.15 9.81
CA LEU A 23 6.02 0.62 8.83
C LEU A 23 5.88 2.11 8.54
N LEU A 24 4.67 2.60 8.28
CA LEU A 24 4.43 4.04 8.09
C LEU A 24 4.93 4.89 9.27
N THR A 25 4.64 4.45 10.50
CA THR A 25 5.14 5.12 11.71
C THR A 25 6.67 5.10 11.79
N ALA A 26 7.33 3.99 11.45
CA ALA A 26 8.79 3.88 11.46
C ALA A 26 9.46 4.86 10.48
N TYR A 27 8.78 5.16 9.37
CA TYR A 27 9.20 6.16 8.38
C TYR A 27 8.75 7.59 8.70
N GLY A 28 8.15 7.83 9.88
CA GLY A 28 7.77 9.17 10.35
C GLY A 28 6.45 9.69 9.80
N PHE A 29 5.64 8.84 9.16
CA PHE A 29 4.29 9.20 8.75
C PHE A 29 3.30 8.96 9.89
N GLU A 30 2.28 9.83 10.00
CA GLU A 30 1.11 9.54 10.82
C GLU A 30 0.23 8.53 10.06
N PRO A 31 0.13 7.26 10.50
CA PRO A 31 -0.63 6.27 9.77
C PRO A 31 -2.13 6.56 9.87
N PRO A 32 -2.94 6.13 8.88
CA PRO A 32 -4.39 6.16 9.01
C PRO A 32 -4.85 5.41 10.27
N ALA A 33 -6.01 5.82 10.79
CA ALA A 33 -6.68 5.09 11.86
C ALA A 33 -6.89 3.62 11.48
N ALA A 34 -6.86 2.72 12.48
CA ALA A 34 -6.89 1.27 12.27
C ALA A 34 -8.08 0.84 11.41
N ASP A 35 -9.27 1.35 11.72
CA ASP A 35 -10.52 1.06 11.02
C ASP A 35 -10.48 1.53 9.56
N THR A 36 -9.81 2.65 9.29
CA THR A 36 -9.68 3.26 7.99
C THR A 36 -8.72 2.46 7.12
N ALA A 37 -7.60 2.05 7.69
CA ALA A 37 -6.62 1.19 7.05
C ALA A 37 -7.19 -0.21 6.75
N GLU A 38 -7.96 -0.80 7.66
CA GLU A 38 -8.64 -2.08 7.44
C GLU A 38 -9.63 -2.02 6.27
N LYS A 39 -10.33 -0.89 6.09
CA LYS A 39 -11.23 -0.69 4.93
C LYS A 39 -10.49 -0.83 3.60
N TRP A 40 -9.19 -0.56 3.54
CA TRP A 40 -8.42 -0.73 2.29
C TRP A 40 -8.31 -2.20 1.88
N TRP A 41 -8.11 -3.10 2.85
CA TRP A 41 -8.11 -4.55 2.60
C TRP A 41 -9.50 -5.09 2.31
N ARG A 42 -10.52 -4.62 3.05
CA ARG A 42 -11.91 -5.10 2.90
C ARG A 42 -12.55 -4.64 1.59
N ARG A 43 -12.35 -3.38 1.21
CA ARG A 43 -12.92 -2.78 -0.01
C ARG A 43 -12.03 -2.98 -1.23
N GLY A 44 -10.77 -3.33 -1.03
CA GLY A 44 -9.81 -3.51 -2.11
C GLY A 44 -9.43 -2.24 -2.84
N SER A 45 -9.35 -1.12 -2.11
CA SER A 45 -9.01 0.19 -2.66
C SER A 45 -8.14 0.95 -1.67
N VAL A 46 -7.00 1.46 -2.15
CA VAL A 46 -6.17 2.42 -1.42
C VAL A 46 -6.50 3.83 -1.93
N PRO A 47 -6.69 4.84 -1.07
CA PRO A 47 -6.86 6.22 -1.51
C PRO A 47 -5.66 6.68 -2.35
N GLY A 48 -5.92 7.42 -3.43
CA GLY A 48 -4.87 7.82 -4.38
C GLY A 48 -3.70 8.61 -3.75
N ALA A 49 -3.94 9.34 -2.65
CA ALA A 49 -2.89 10.03 -1.91
C ALA A 49 -1.96 9.09 -1.14
N TRP A 50 -2.45 7.91 -0.74
CA TRP A 50 -1.69 6.94 0.05
C TRP A 50 -0.89 5.96 -0.80
N LEU A 51 -1.31 5.69 -2.04
CA LEU A 51 -0.60 4.77 -2.93
C LEU A 51 0.86 5.21 -3.20
N PRO A 52 1.17 6.47 -3.54
CA PRO A 52 2.54 6.93 -3.70
C PRO A 52 3.38 6.83 -2.43
N VAL A 53 2.78 7.05 -1.25
CA VAL A 53 3.47 6.94 0.04
C VAL A 53 3.89 5.49 0.29
N LEU A 54 2.96 4.55 0.10
CA LEU A 54 3.24 3.12 0.25
C LEU A 54 4.30 2.66 -0.76
N LEU A 55 4.25 3.16 -2.00
CA LEU A 55 5.26 2.85 -3.01
C LEU A 55 6.63 3.38 -2.61
N GLY A 56 6.75 4.66 -2.28
CA GLY A 56 8.03 5.25 -1.90
C GLY A 56 8.65 4.54 -0.69
N MET A 57 7.84 4.18 0.29
CA MET A 57 8.29 3.38 1.43
C MET A 57 8.85 2.00 1.01
N LEU A 58 8.15 1.29 0.12
CA LEU A 58 8.63 0.00 -0.38
C LEU A 58 9.88 0.12 -1.25
N GLU A 59 10.01 1.22 -2.00
CA GLU A 59 11.21 1.48 -2.80
C GLU A 59 12.43 1.75 -1.91
N LEU A 60 12.23 2.43 -0.78
CA LEU A 60 13.26 2.61 0.24
C LEU A 60 13.65 1.27 0.89
N GLU A 61 12.68 0.45 1.30
CA GLU A 61 12.93 -0.88 1.88
C GLU A 61 13.67 -1.82 0.93
N HIS A 62 13.31 -1.80 -0.36
CA HIS A 62 13.93 -2.68 -1.36
C HIS A 62 15.23 -2.14 -1.96
N GLY A 63 15.53 -0.85 -1.75
CA GLY A 63 16.63 -0.16 -2.43
C GLY A 63 16.51 -0.11 -3.96
N LYS A 64 15.29 -0.29 -4.50
CA LYS A 64 15.01 -0.29 -5.94
C LYS A 64 13.55 0.04 -6.24
N PRO A 65 13.23 0.53 -7.46
CA PRO A 65 11.86 0.81 -7.85
C PRO A 65 10.93 -0.41 -7.77
N VAL A 66 9.67 -0.17 -7.38
CA VAL A 66 8.63 -1.20 -7.33
C VAL A 66 7.80 -1.16 -8.61
N SER A 67 7.77 -2.28 -9.34
CA SER A 67 6.99 -2.36 -10.58
C SER A 67 5.49 -2.40 -10.29
N LEU A 68 4.73 -1.52 -10.96
CA LEU A 68 3.27 -1.50 -10.90
C LEU A 68 2.58 -2.43 -11.89
N LEU A 69 3.29 -2.90 -12.92
CA LEU A 69 2.74 -3.72 -14.01
C LEU A 69 1.98 -4.97 -13.51
N PRO A 70 2.44 -5.70 -12.46
CA PRO A 70 1.71 -6.87 -11.97
C PRO A 70 0.33 -6.55 -11.37
N TYR A 71 0.04 -5.28 -11.09
CA TYR A 71 -1.15 -4.82 -10.40
C TYR A 71 -2.10 -4.03 -11.31
N LEU A 72 -1.77 -3.83 -12.59
CA LEU A 72 -2.68 -3.22 -13.55
C LEU A 72 -3.62 -4.29 -14.12
N ASP A 73 -4.92 -4.00 -14.10
CA ASP A 73 -5.94 -4.81 -14.76
C ASP A 73 -5.80 -4.65 -16.28
N ARG A 74 -5.89 -5.75 -17.02
CA ARG A 74 -5.86 -5.77 -18.49
C ARG A 74 -7.16 -5.27 -19.10
#